data_AF-X6HKN7-F1
#
_entry.id   AF-X6HKN7-F1
#
_cell.length_a   1.000
_cell.length_b   1.000
_cell.length_c   1.000
_cell.angle_alpha   90.00
_cell.angle_beta   90.00
_cell.angle_gamma   90.00
#
_symmetry.space_group_name_H-M   'P 1'
#
loop_
_entity.id
_entity.type
_entity.pdbx_description
1 polymer ?
#
loop_
_entity_poly.entity_id
_entity_poly.type
_entity_poly.pdbx_seq_one_letter_code
_entity_poly.pdbx_strand_id
1 'polypeptide(L)'
;MNALRRFNTLDSKMQVSTILALLEVAVANAKHEDISVQDIEKNVGIKSGAASRNAYYWGEGHQEMTGGYEMITIGFGEDRRKRSLVLTNKGRAFIADLVRGVQSYGKATG
;
A
#
# COMPACT_ATOMS: atom_id res chain seq x y z
N MET A 1 2.37 -3.69 20.08
CA MET A 1 1.58 -2.57 19.52
C MET A 1 0.69 -3.13 18.42
N ASN A 2 -0.63 -2.91 18.49
CA ASN A 2 -1.59 -3.46 17.53
C ASN A 2 -1.22 -3.00 16.10
N ALA A 3 -1.18 -3.93 15.13
CA ALA A 3 -0.81 -3.69 13.74
C ALA A 3 -1.63 -2.52 13.12
N LEU A 4 -2.93 -2.45 13.42
CA LEU A 4 -3.81 -1.39 12.92
C LEU A 4 -3.47 0.00 13.49
N ARG A 5 -2.93 0.07 14.71
CA ARG A 5 -2.53 1.35 15.31
C ARG A 5 -1.39 2.01 14.55
N ARG A 6 -0.61 1.28 13.76
CA ARG A 6 0.46 1.86 12.94
C ARG A 6 -0.08 2.75 11.82
N PHE A 7 -1.18 2.35 11.17
CA PHE A 7 -1.84 3.23 10.19
C PHE A 7 -2.32 4.52 10.85
N ASN A 8 -2.91 4.41 12.04
CA ASN A 8 -3.36 5.56 12.84
C ASN A 8 -2.22 6.50 13.27
N THR A 9 -0.98 6.01 13.37
CA THR A 9 0.18 6.87 13.66
C THR A 9 0.68 7.66 12.45
N LEU A 10 0.34 7.21 11.23
CA LEU A 10 0.63 7.95 10.01
C LEU A 10 -0.47 8.99 9.76
N ASP A 11 -1.72 8.54 9.76
CA ASP A 11 -2.89 9.40 9.59
C ASP A 11 -4.08 8.80 10.35
N SER A 12 -4.61 9.57 11.31
CA SER A 12 -5.73 9.14 12.15
C SER A 12 -7.08 9.19 11.45
N LYS A 13 -7.16 9.80 10.27
CA LYS A 13 -8.35 9.91 9.43
C LYS A 13 -8.19 9.13 8.11
N MET A 14 -7.22 8.22 8.06
CA MET A 14 -6.94 7.42 6.88
C MET A 14 -8.16 6.62 6.45
N GLN A 15 -8.51 6.70 5.16
CA GLN A 15 -9.62 5.95 4.60
C GLN A 15 -9.23 4.47 4.48
N VAL A 16 -10.19 3.57 4.70
CA VAL A 16 -9.95 2.12 4.57
C VAL A 16 -9.49 1.75 3.16
N SER A 17 -10.06 2.37 2.12
CA SER A 17 -9.63 2.15 0.73
C SER A 17 -8.16 2.51 0.49
N THR A 18 -7.63 3.50 1.21
CA THR A 18 -6.21 3.86 1.16
C THR A 18 -5.36 2.75 1.77
N ILE A 19 -5.76 2.20 2.91
CA ILE A 19 -5.07 1.04 3.52
C ILE A 19 -5.09 -0.16 2.56
N LEU A 20 -6.26 -0.48 2.00
CA LEU A 20 -6.43 -1.61 1.06
C LEU A 20 -5.52 -1.47 -0.16
N ALA A 21 -5.37 -0.25 -0.71
CA ALA A 21 -4.47 -0.02 -1.84
C ALA A 21 -3.02 -0.39 -1.53
N LEU A 22 -2.49 -0.06 -0.34
CA LEU A 22 -1.14 -0.46 0.06
C LEU A 22 -1.03 -1.98 0.23
N LEU A 23 -2.05 -2.62 0.81
CA LEU A 23 -2.07 -4.07 1.01
C LEU A 23 -2.12 -4.84 -0.31
N GLU A 24 -2.87 -4.36 -1.31
CA GLU A 24 -2.87 -4.94 -2.66
C GLU A 24 -1.48 -4.89 -3.29
N VAL A 25 -0.78 -3.75 -3.17
CA VAL A 25 0.60 -3.63 -3.66
C VAL A 25 1.55 -4.55 -2.91
N ALA A 26 1.36 -4.73 -1.61
CA ALA A 26 2.13 -5.68 -0.82
C ALA A 26 1.88 -7.14 -1.23
N VAL A 27 0.63 -7.51 -1.55
CA VAL A 27 0.28 -8.86 -2.03
C VAL A 27 0.94 -9.14 -3.38
N ALA A 28 0.86 -8.21 -4.33
CA ALA A 28 1.52 -8.36 -5.63
C ALA A 28 3.05 -8.46 -5.46
N ASN A 29 3.65 -7.61 -4.62
CA ASN A 29 5.08 -7.67 -4.34
C ASN A 29 5.53 -9.00 -3.72
N ALA A 30 4.71 -9.59 -2.83
CA ALA A 30 4.98 -10.89 -2.24
C ALA A 30 4.86 -12.07 -3.24
N LYS A 31 4.04 -11.90 -4.29
CA LYS A 31 3.89 -12.87 -5.38
C LYS A 31 4.87 -12.66 -6.54
N HIS A 32 5.68 -11.61 -6.49
CA HIS A 32 6.50 -11.17 -7.62
C HIS A 32 5.66 -10.85 -8.87
N GLU A 33 4.46 -10.32 -8.68
CA GLU A 33 3.55 -9.88 -9.74
C GLU A 33 3.61 -8.35 -9.89
N ASP A 34 3.44 -7.86 -11.12
CA ASP A 34 3.23 -6.45 -11.38
C ASP A 34 1.80 -6.03 -10.98
N ILE A 35 1.66 -4.81 -10.46
CA ILE A 35 0.36 -4.23 -10.12
C ILE A 35 0.28 -2.77 -10.56
N SER A 36 -0.80 -2.43 -11.23
CA SER A 36 -1.07 -1.07 -11.72
C SER A 36 -2.16 -0.37 -10.88
N VAL A 37 -2.37 0.92 -11.14
CA VAL A 37 -3.48 1.67 -10.55
C VAL A 37 -4.84 1.09 -10.99
N GLN A 38 -4.93 0.58 -12.22
CA GLN A 38 -6.14 -0.06 -12.74
C GLN A 38 -6.45 -1.38 -12.01
N ASP A 39 -5.41 -2.11 -11.59
CA ASP A 39 -5.59 -3.31 -10.79
C ASP A 39 -6.10 -2.95 -9.39
N ILE A 40 -5.57 -1.89 -8.77
CA ILE A 40 -6.11 -1.36 -7.49
C ILE A 40 -7.57 -0.95 -7.66
N GLU A 41 -7.92 -0.25 -8.73
CA GLU A 41 -9.29 0.16 -9.04
C GLU A 41 -10.24 -1.04 -9.01
N LYS A 42 -9.87 -2.10 -9.72
CA LYS A 42 -10.63 -3.34 -9.85
C LYS A 42 -10.68 -4.13 -8.53
N ASN A 43 -9.54 -4.34 -7.89
CA ASN A 43 -9.42 -5.24 -6.73
C ASN A 43 -9.99 -4.62 -5.45
N VAL A 44 -9.78 -3.31 -5.25
CA VAL A 44 -10.32 -2.58 -4.10
C VAL A 44 -11.77 -2.13 -4.33
N GLY A 45 -12.21 -2.06 -5.59
CA GLY A 45 -13.58 -1.67 -5.94
C GLY A 45 -13.86 -0.18 -5.77
N ILE A 46 -12.92 0.67 -6.18
CA ILE A 46 -13.00 2.13 -6.09
C ILE A 46 -12.90 2.77 -7.47
N LYS A 47 -13.32 4.04 -7.62
CA LYS A 47 -13.21 4.74 -8.91
C LYS A 47 -11.75 5.03 -9.26
N SER A 48 -11.41 5.04 -10.55
CA SER A 48 -10.06 5.32 -11.07
C SER A 48 -9.35 6.53 -10.44
N GLY A 49 -10.07 7.65 -10.26
CA GLY A 49 -9.53 8.83 -9.61
C GLY A 49 -9.17 8.60 -8.14
N ALA A 50 -9.96 7.81 -7.41
CA ALA A 50 -9.64 7.41 -6.04
C ALA A 50 -8.49 6.41 -5.97
N ALA A 51 -8.41 5.45 -6.90
CA ALA A 51 -7.30 4.51 -7.00
C ALA A 51 -5.97 5.24 -7.24
N SER A 52 -5.94 6.18 -8.20
CA SER A 52 -4.78 7.04 -8.46
C SER A 52 -4.37 7.80 -7.20
N ARG A 53 -5.32 8.50 -6.57
CA ARG A 53 -5.07 9.25 -5.33
C ARG A 53 -4.51 8.38 -4.21
N ASN A 54 -5.05 7.17 -4.02
CA ASN A 54 -4.55 6.24 -3.00
C ASN A 54 -3.14 5.73 -3.33
N ALA A 55 -2.82 5.48 -4.60
CA ALA A 55 -1.47 5.10 -5.00
C ALA A 55 -0.47 6.24 -4.72
N TYR A 56 -0.81 7.48 -5.09
CA TYR A 56 0.03 8.65 -4.81
C TYR A 56 0.16 8.96 -3.31
N TYR A 57 -0.90 8.72 -2.53
CA TYR A 57 -0.89 8.86 -1.06
C TYR A 57 0.15 7.96 -0.37
N TRP A 58 0.53 6.86 -1.00
CA TRP A 58 1.60 6.00 -0.49
C TRP A 58 2.93 6.24 -1.18
N GLY A 59 2.95 6.95 -2.29
CA GLY A 59 4.13 7.23 -3.09
C GLY A 59 4.86 8.49 -2.66
N GLU A 60 5.35 9.22 -3.66
CA GLU A 60 6.03 10.52 -3.52
C GLU A 60 5.06 11.67 -3.19
N GLY A 61 3.75 11.40 -3.16
CA GLY A 61 2.70 12.40 -3.02
C GLY A 61 2.26 13.01 -4.37
N HIS A 62 1.28 13.91 -4.33
CA HIS A 62 0.82 14.72 -5.46
C HIS A 62 0.81 16.19 -5.01
N GLN A 63 0.98 17.16 -5.93
CA GLN A 63 0.99 18.59 -5.57
C GLN A 63 -0.26 19.04 -4.78
N GLU A 64 -1.37 18.32 -4.95
CA GLU A 64 -2.65 18.59 -4.29
C GLU A 64 -2.99 17.61 -3.16
N MET A 65 -2.09 16.68 -2.80
CA MET A 65 -2.35 15.67 -1.76
C MET A 65 -1.24 15.58 -0.73
N THR A 66 -1.62 15.70 0.54
CA THR A 66 -0.82 15.23 1.67
C THR A 66 -0.89 13.70 1.73
N GLY A 67 0.27 13.06 1.88
CA GLY A 67 0.41 11.60 1.76
C GLY A 67 1.61 11.24 0.88
N GLY A 68 2.79 11.75 1.22
CA GLY A 68 4.05 11.34 0.58
C GLY A 68 4.79 10.40 1.51
N TYR A 69 4.19 9.26 1.88
CA TYR A 69 4.81 8.36 2.86
C TYR A 69 5.97 7.56 2.30
N GLU A 70 6.23 7.63 0.99
CA GLU A 70 7.35 6.95 0.30
C GLU A 70 7.33 5.43 0.53
N MET A 71 6.15 4.86 0.69
CA MET A 71 5.96 3.41 0.85
C MET A 71 5.93 2.69 -0.50
N ILE A 72 5.52 3.40 -1.55
CA ILE A 72 5.42 2.90 -2.92
C ILE A 72 6.26 3.79 -3.85
N THR A 73 6.79 3.23 -4.92
CA THR A 73 7.32 3.97 -6.06
C THR A 73 6.63 3.51 -7.34
N ILE A 74 6.54 4.40 -8.31
CA ILE A 74 5.97 4.11 -9.62
C ILE A 74 7.12 3.83 -10.57
N GLY A 75 7.29 2.56 -10.91
CA GLY A 75 8.31 2.10 -11.83
C GLY A 75 7.73 1.53 -13.11
N PHE A 76 8.57 0.80 -13.82
CA PHE A 76 8.19 -0.05 -14.93
C PHE A 76 8.39 -1.49 -14.50
N GLY A 77 7.36 -2.31 -14.69
CA GLY A 77 7.40 -3.74 -14.48
C GLY A 77 8.13 -4.47 -15.61
N GLU A 78 7.89 -5.78 -15.73
CA GLU A 78 8.39 -6.56 -16.88
C GLU A 78 7.81 -6.02 -18.20
N ASP A 79 6.51 -5.71 -18.22
CA ASP A 79 5.92 -4.94 -19.31
C ASP A 79 6.19 -3.45 -19.13
N ARG A 80 7.26 -2.96 -19.75
CA ARG A 80 7.66 -1.54 -19.71
C ARG A 80 6.62 -0.57 -20.26
N ARG A 81 5.55 -1.04 -20.91
CA ARG A 81 4.43 -0.19 -21.36
C ARG A 81 3.46 0.14 -20.23
N LYS A 82 3.50 -0.59 -19.12
CA LYS A 82 2.65 -0.38 -17.95
C LYS A 82 3.47 0.15 -16.79
N ARG A 83 2.96 1.20 -16.15
CA ARG A 83 3.49 1.66 -14.87
C ARG A 83 3.13 0.62 -13.81
N SER A 84 4.14 0.12 -13.10
CA SER A 84 4.01 -0.84 -12.02
C SER A 84 4.26 -0.14 -10.69
N LEU A 85 3.44 -0.45 -9.69
CA LEU A 85 3.55 0.06 -8.34
C LEU A 85 4.39 -0.92 -7.53
N VAL A 86 5.49 -0.44 -6.95
CA VAL A 86 6.43 -1.29 -6.23
C VAL A 86 6.65 -0.74 -4.83
N LEU A 87 6.71 -1.61 -3.83
CA LEU A 87 7.10 -1.18 -2.48
C LEU A 87 8.53 -0.63 -2.49
N THR A 88 8.75 0.48 -1.79
CA THR A 88 10.10 0.93 -1.45
C THR A 88 10.68 0.06 -0.33
N ASN A 89 11.95 0.30 0.04
CA ASN A 89 12.52 -0.34 1.23
C ASN A 89 11.74 0.01 2.51
N LYS A 90 11.25 1.27 2.61
CA LYS A 90 10.43 1.75 3.72
C LYS A 90 9.07 1.05 3.75
N GLY A 91 8.41 0.93 2.59
CA GLY A 91 7.16 0.18 2.45
C GLY A 91 7.31 -1.28 2.83
N ARG A 92 8.35 -1.96 2.33
CA ARG A 92 8.66 -3.35 2.69
C ARG A 92 8.84 -3.53 4.20
N ALA A 93 9.63 -2.66 4.84
CA ALA A 93 9.85 -2.71 6.28
C ALA A 93 8.54 -2.51 7.06
N PHE A 94 7.70 -1.56 6.64
CA PHE A 94 6.41 -1.30 7.27
C PHE A 94 5.47 -2.51 7.18
N ILE A 95 5.37 -3.14 6.00
CA ILE A 95 4.53 -4.34 5.81
C ILE A 95 5.08 -5.53 6.63
N ALA A 96 6.39 -5.74 6.64
CA ALA A 96 7.00 -6.79 7.46
C ALA A 96 6.69 -6.60 8.96
N ASP A 97 6.75 -5.36 9.45
CA ASP A 97 6.34 -5.01 10.81
C ASP A 97 4.86 -5.29 11.08
N LEU A 98 3.99 -4.97 10.12
CA LEU A 98 2.55 -5.21 10.21
C LEU A 98 2.26 -6.71 10.37
N VAL A 99 2.85 -7.55 9.50
CA VAL A 99 2.68 -9.01 9.50
C VAL A 99 3.19 -9.62 10.81
N ARG A 100 4.38 -9.22 11.27
CA ARG A 100 4.92 -9.66 12.58
C ARG A 100 3.99 -9.29 13.72
N GLY A 101 3.45 -8.07 13.68
CA GLY A 101 2.47 -7.61 14.65
C GLY A 101 1.27 -8.55 14.73
N VAL A 102 0.61 -8.81 13.59
CA VAL A 102 -0.57 -9.71 13.53
C VAL A 102 -0.24 -11.13 14.01
N GLN A 103 0.87 -11.72 13.55
CA GLN A 103 1.29 -13.06 13.96
C GLN A 103 1.57 -13.18 15.46
N SER A 104 2.17 -12.15 16.07
CA SER A 104 2.47 -12.15 17.50
C SER A 104 1.21 -12.16 18.36
N TYR A 105 0.15 -11.48 17.95
CA TYR A 105 -1.15 -11.54 18.63
C TYR A 105 -1.83 -12.89 18.46
N GLY A 106 -1.84 -13.45 17.25
CA GLY A 106 -2.46 -14.76 16.99
C GLY A 106 -1.83 -15.91 17.78
N LYS A 107 -0.52 -15.87 18.03
CA LYS A 107 0.20 -16.85 18.86
C LYS A 107 -0.03 -16.69 20.37
N ALA A 108 -0.43 -15.51 20.83
CA ALA A 108 -0.70 -15.27 22.25
C ALA A 108 -2.12 -15.67 22.67
N THR A 109 -3.00 -15.94 21.69
CA THR A 109 -4.43 -16.24 21.91
C THR A 109 -4.84 -17.65 21.48
N GLY A 110 -3.90 -18.49 21.06
CA GLY A 110 -4.12 -19.90 20.72
C GLY A 110 -3.27 -20.80 21.60
#